data_AF-A0A662FMQ7-F1
#
_entry.id   AF-A0A662FMQ7-F1
#
_cell.length_a   1.000
_cell.length_b   1.000
_cell.length_c   1.000
_cell.angle_alpha   90.00
_cell.angle_beta   90.00
_cell.angle_gamma   90.00
#
_symmetry.space_group_name_H-M   'P 1'
#
loop_
_entity.id
_entity.type
_entity.pdbx_description
1 polymer ?
#
loop_
_entity_poly.entity_id
_entity_poly.type
_entity_poly.pdbx_seq_one_letter_code
_entity_poly.pdbx_strand_id
1 'polypeptide(L)'
;MARKKTEKERQLYTLIEALDAQTDDKGELGSLISYVILTSLIDFETNTGSEEERRFEEIKAIYTGLEKAIERSREEDSYSVLCELTTQKAKELKQILDKERKIENETLLKLIINSLTHQKNYEDTLKRKGLRLRDNVYDTGILYGRRNILRKNYEAIRDIFQS
;
A
#
# COMPACT_ATOMS: atom_id res chain seq x y z
N MET A 1 36.72 8.93 3.34
CA MET A 1 35.72 7.87 3.05
C MET A 1 34.82 7.71 4.27
N ALA A 2 33.65 8.34 4.28
CA ALA A 2 32.68 8.24 5.38
C ALA A 2 31.26 8.36 4.82
N ARG A 3 30.83 7.35 4.05
CA ARG A 3 29.42 7.09 3.70
C ARG A 3 29.04 5.75 4.30
N LYS A 4 28.94 5.69 5.63
CA LYS A 4 28.41 4.52 6.34
C LYS A 4 27.59 4.98 7.54
N LYS A 5 26.34 5.32 7.25
CA LYS A 5 25.19 5.00 8.09
C LYS A 5 23.99 4.89 7.15
N THR A 6 23.72 3.64 6.80
CA THR A 6 22.53 3.09 6.13
C THR A 6 21.27 3.91 6.36
N GLU A 7 20.93 4.81 5.42
CA GLU A 7 19.54 4.91 4.99
C GLU A 7 19.22 3.54 4.38
N LYS A 8 18.51 2.69 5.13
CA LYS A 8 17.76 1.57 4.56
C LYS A 8 16.95 2.20 3.41
N GLU A 9 17.35 1.98 2.16
CA GLU A 9 16.74 2.67 1.02
C GLU A 9 15.22 2.50 1.10
N ARG A 10 14.49 3.62 1.09
CA ARG A 10 13.03 3.67 1.21
C ARG A 10 12.36 2.67 0.26
N GLN A 11 11.89 1.55 0.80
CA GLN A 11 11.33 0.43 0.05
C GLN A 11 10.30 -0.36 0.86
N LEU A 12 9.45 -1.14 0.18
CA LEU A 12 8.40 -1.91 0.85
C LEU A 12 8.95 -2.84 1.93
N TYR A 13 10.10 -3.50 1.70
CA TYR A 13 10.70 -4.40 2.69
C TYR A 13 10.85 -3.72 4.05
N THR A 14 11.47 -2.55 4.08
CA THR A 14 11.80 -1.87 5.33
C THR A 14 10.58 -1.23 5.98
N LEU A 15 9.59 -0.83 5.18
CA LEU A 15 8.34 -0.24 5.68
C LEU A 15 7.41 -1.31 6.25
N ILE A 16 7.27 -2.45 5.56
CA ILE A 16 6.46 -3.58 6.02
C ILE A 16 7.12 -4.24 7.24
N GLU A 17 8.45 -4.39 7.26
CA GLU A 17 9.20 -4.82 8.45
C GLU A 17 8.93 -3.93 9.67
N ALA A 18 8.88 -2.60 9.46
CA ALA A 18 8.58 -1.68 10.53
C ALA A 18 7.12 -1.78 11.00
N LEU A 19 6.14 -1.96 10.11
CA LEU A 19 4.74 -2.18 10.50
C LEU A 19 4.52 -3.51 11.21
N ASP A 20 5.09 -4.61 10.69
CA ASP A 20 4.99 -5.95 11.30
C ASP A 20 5.52 -5.92 12.75
N ALA A 21 6.61 -5.19 12.99
CA ALA A 21 7.14 -4.99 14.34
C ALA A 21 6.26 -4.13 15.27
N GLN A 22 5.20 -3.49 14.78
CA GLN A 22 4.26 -2.69 15.58
C GLN A 22 2.88 -3.34 15.69
N THR A 23 2.65 -4.50 15.07
CA THR A 23 1.33 -5.12 15.01
C THR A 23 1.39 -6.57 15.49
N ASP A 24 0.67 -6.87 16.56
CA ASP A 24 0.66 -8.22 17.16
C ASP A 24 -0.23 -9.20 16.39
N ASP A 25 -1.30 -8.73 15.75
CA ASP A 25 -2.23 -9.55 14.99
C ASP A 25 -1.94 -9.53 13.48
N LYS A 26 -1.75 -10.71 12.88
CA LYS A 26 -1.50 -10.83 11.44
C LYS A 26 -2.68 -10.36 10.58
N GLY A 27 -3.91 -10.55 11.05
CA GLY A 27 -5.10 -10.06 10.35
C GLY A 27 -5.14 -8.55 10.31
N GLU A 28 -4.79 -7.91 11.42
CA GLU A 28 -4.65 -6.47 11.54
C GLU A 28 -3.54 -5.95 10.62
N LEU A 29 -2.36 -6.55 10.64
CA LEU A 29 -1.24 -6.18 9.76
C LEU A 29 -1.64 -6.23 8.28
N GLY A 30 -2.29 -7.33 7.86
CA GLY A 30 -2.78 -7.48 6.49
C GLY A 30 -3.79 -6.40 6.11
N SER A 31 -4.67 -6.05 7.03
CA SER A 31 -5.65 -5.00 6.82
C SER A 31 -4.96 -3.63 6.75
N LEU A 32 -4.06 -3.34 7.67
CA LEU A 32 -3.33 -2.08 7.76
C LEU A 32 -2.54 -1.80 6.49
N ILE A 33 -1.77 -2.78 5.99
CA ILE A 33 -1.03 -2.69 4.72
C ILE A 33 -1.99 -2.32 3.58
N SER A 34 -3.09 -3.07 3.44
CA SER A 34 -4.03 -2.88 2.34
C SER A 34 -4.78 -1.57 2.39
N TYR A 35 -5.27 -1.18 3.56
CA TYR A 35 -5.97 0.09 3.73
C TYR A 35 -5.02 1.26 3.51
N VAL A 36 -3.78 1.22 4.03
CA VAL A 36 -2.81 2.28 3.78
C VAL A 36 -2.50 2.42 2.29
N ILE A 37 -2.32 1.32 1.55
CA ILE A 37 -2.12 1.36 0.09
C ILE A 37 -3.31 2.03 -0.58
N LEU A 38 -4.53 1.59 -0.27
CA LEU A 38 -5.74 2.13 -0.89
C LEU A 38 -5.93 3.61 -0.59
N THR A 39 -5.82 4.02 0.68
CA THR A 39 -6.04 5.43 1.07
C THR A 39 -4.99 6.34 0.47
N SER A 40 -3.73 5.90 0.43
CA SER A 40 -2.64 6.64 -0.24
C SER A 40 -2.92 6.87 -1.73
N LEU A 41 -3.55 5.90 -2.38
CA LEU A 41 -3.91 5.99 -3.80
C LEU A 41 -5.22 6.74 -4.04
N ILE A 42 -6.15 6.75 -3.09
CA ILE A 42 -7.39 7.55 -3.15
C ILE A 42 -7.06 9.04 -3.08
N ASP A 43 -6.16 9.42 -2.17
CA ASP A 43 -5.73 10.81 -1.99
C ASP A 43 -4.65 11.24 -3.03
N PHE A 44 -4.27 10.33 -3.93
CA PHE A 44 -3.26 10.59 -4.94
C PHE A 44 -3.84 11.39 -6.12
N GLU A 45 -3.28 12.57 -6.34
CA GLU A 45 -3.49 13.37 -7.53
C GLU A 45 -2.21 13.36 -8.39
N THR A 46 -2.33 12.94 -9.65
CA THR A 46 -1.18 12.98 -10.58
C THR A 46 -1.09 14.34 -11.26
N ASN A 47 0.12 14.90 -11.30
CA ASN A 47 0.43 16.17 -11.98
C ASN A 47 1.25 15.96 -13.27
N THR A 48 1.45 14.71 -13.74
CA THR A 48 2.49 14.38 -14.73
C THR A 48 2.01 13.50 -15.89
N GLY A 49 2.75 13.56 -17.01
CA GLY A 49 2.29 13.20 -18.36
C GLY A 49 2.82 11.88 -18.95
N SER A 50 3.60 11.07 -18.21
CA SER A 50 4.03 9.75 -18.66
C SER A 50 3.61 8.62 -17.70
N GLU A 51 3.42 7.42 -18.23
CA GLU A 51 3.00 6.26 -17.43
C GLU A 51 4.05 5.86 -16.39
N GLU A 52 5.34 5.86 -16.75
CA GLU A 52 6.43 5.48 -15.84
C GLU A 52 6.54 6.44 -14.65
N GLU A 53 6.43 7.75 -14.89
CA GLU A 53 6.44 8.75 -13.83
C GLU A 53 5.26 8.57 -12.89
N ARG A 54 4.04 8.36 -13.43
CA ARG A 54 2.85 8.08 -12.63
C ARG A 54 3.06 6.87 -11.72
N ARG A 55 3.60 5.75 -12.25
CA ARG A 55 3.87 4.54 -11.46
C ARG A 55 4.84 4.82 -10.31
N PHE A 56 5.86 5.65 -10.52
CA PHE A 56 6.77 6.05 -9.45
C PHE A 56 6.13 6.97 -8.42
N GLU A 57 5.24 7.87 -8.84
CA GLU A 57 4.50 8.74 -7.94
C GLU A 57 3.50 7.96 -7.08
N GLU A 58 2.78 6.99 -7.67
CA GLU A 58 1.88 6.07 -6.95
C GLU A 58 2.64 5.32 -5.84
N ILE A 59 3.84 4.80 -6.13
CA ILE A 59 4.65 4.10 -5.12
C ILE A 59 5.18 5.04 -4.05
N LYS A 60 5.59 6.26 -4.42
CA LYS A 60 6.00 7.26 -3.43
C LYS A 60 4.84 7.66 -2.52
N ALA A 61 3.62 7.76 -3.04
CA ALA A 61 2.43 8.03 -2.24
C ALA A 61 2.19 6.90 -1.24
N ILE A 62 2.25 5.65 -1.70
CA ILE A 62 2.13 4.46 -0.83
C ILE A 62 3.20 4.44 0.26
N TYR A 63 4.46 4.71 -0.07
CA TYR A 63 5.53 4.76 0.94
C TYR A 63 5.24 5.83 1.99
N THR A 64 4.73 6.98 1.57
CA THR A 64 4.40 8.09 2.48
C THR A 64 3.26 7.70 3.41
N GLY A 65 2.24 7.00 2.90
CA GLY A 65 1.17 6.45 3.72
C GLY A 65 1.68 5.42 4.73
N LEU A 66 2.55 4.51 4.31
CA LEU A 66 3.14 3.50 5.19
C LEU A 66 3.99 4.13 6.29
N GLU A 67 4.83 5.12 5.96
CA GLU A 67 5.62 5.88 6.94
C GLU A 67 4.72 6.55 7.97
N LYS A 68 3.67 7.24 7.53
CA LYS A 68 2.69 7.85 8.44
C LYS A 68 2.01 6.80 9.32
N ALA A 69 1.62 5.66 8.75
CA ALA A 69 1.00 4.58 9.52
C ALA A 69 1.96 4.02 10.57
N ILE A 70 3.26 3.87 10.24
CA ILE A 70 4.30 3.44 11.19
C ILE A 70 4.47 4.48 12.30
N GLU A 71 4.58 5.76 11.96
CA GLU A 71 4.71 6.84 12.95
C GLU A 71 3.52 6.86 13.90
N ARG A 72 2.30 6.79 13.36
CA ARG A 72 1.09 6.72 14.15
C ARG A 72 0.99 5.47 15.02
N SER A 73 1.37 4.30 14.50
CA SER A 73 1.37 3.04 15.25
C SER A 73 2.44 2.99 16.35
N ARG A 74 3.34 3.97 16.41
CA ARG A 74 4.28 4.16 17.53
C ARG A 74 3.70 5.09 18.60
N GLU A 75 2.85 6.02 18.21
CA GLU A 75 2.21 6.99 19.10
C GLU A 75 0.93 6.43 19.73
N GLU A 76 0.21 5.62 18.96
CA GLU A 76 -1.04 4.94 19.28
C GLU A 76 -0.89 3.44 18.94
N ASP A 77 -1.76 2.57 19.46
CA ASP A 77 -1.76 1.16 19.03
C ASP A 77 -2.19 1.01 17.56
N SER A 78 -1.68 0.00 16.87
CA SER A 78 -1.94 -0.20 15.43
C SER A 78 -3.42 -0.46 15.11
N TYR A 79 -4.20 -0.97 16.08
CA TYR A 79 -5.62 -1.23 15.90
C TYR A 79 -6.42 0.07 15.85
N SER A 80 -6.06 1.06 16.67
CA SER A 80 -6.60 2.42 16.62
C SER A 80 -6.35 3.07 15.25
N VAL A 81 -5.14 2.95 14.72
CA VAL A 81 -4.80 3.45 13.37
C VAL A 81 -5.64 2.76 12.29
N LEU A 82 -5.79 1.43 12.38
CA LEU A 82 -6.65 0.68 11.45
C LEU A 82 -8.12 1.11 11.55
N CYS A 83 -8.64 1.30 12.76
CA CYS A 83 -10.01 1.74 12.99
C CYS A 83 -10.28 3.11 12.35
N GLU A 84 -9.33 4.04 12.44
CA GLU A 84 -9.49 5.33 11.78
C GLU A 84 -9.45 5.23 10.26
N LEU A 85 -8.49 4.49 9.71
CA LEU A 85 -8.38 4.27 8.26
C LEU A 85 -9.66 3.64 7.72
N THR A 86 -10.17 2.62 8.39
CA THR A 86 -11.41 1.95 8.00
C THR A 86 -12.62 2.87 8.17
N THR A 87 -12.75 3.61 9.28
CA THR A 87 -13.91 4.49 9.50
C THR A 87 -13.96 5.65 8.51
N GLN A 88 -12.83 6.32 8.27
CA GLN A 88 -12.79 7.49 7.39
C GLN A 88 -12.87 7.09 5.92
N LYS A 89 -12.13 6.04 5.52
CA LYS A 89 -11.90 5.74 4.11
C LYS A 89 -12.60 4.48 3.61
N ALA A 90 -13.12 3.58 4.46
CA ALA A 90 -13.95 2.47 3.96
C ALA A 90 -15.27 2.97 3.36
N LYS A 91 -15.85 4.06 3.89
CA LYS A 91 -17.04 4.69 3.30
C LYS A 91 -16.75 5.23 1.89
N GLU A 92 -15.60 5.88 1.72
CA GLU A 92 -15.15 6.38 0.42
C GLU A 92 -14.86 5.23 -0.55
N LEU A 93 -14.16 4.20 -0.10
CA LEU A 93 -13.90 2.98 -0.86
C LEU A 93 -15.20 2.31 -1.32
N LYS A 94 -16.17 2.14 -0.42
CA LYS A 94 -17.48 1.58 -0.73
C LYS A 94 -18.22 2.41 -1.79
N GLN A 95 -18.19 3.74 -1.68
CA GLN A 95 -18.77 4.62 -2.70
C GLN A 95 -18.07 4.49 -4.06
N ILE A 96 -16.74 4.25 -4.09
CA ILE A 96 -15.98 4.02 -5.32
C ILE A 96 -16.37 2.67 -5.94
N LEU A 97 -16.49 1.62 -5.13
CA LEU A 97 -16.90 0.27 -5.55
C LEU A 97 -18.34 0.28 -6.10
N ASP A 98 -19.28 0.92 -5.39
CA ASP A 98 -20.70 0.97 -5.76
C ASP A 98 -20.96 1.80 -7.03
N LYS A 99 -20.13 2.79 -7.33
CA LYS A 99 -20.33 3.72 -8.46
C LYS A 99 -19.67 3.29 -9.77
N GLU A 100 -19.03 2.11 -9.83
CA GLU A 100 -18.17 1.68 -10.95
C GLU A 100 -17.40 2.88 -11.51
N ARG A 101 -16.71 3.60 -10.61
CA ARG A 101 -16.28 4.98 -10.90
C ARG A 101 -15.52 4.96 -12.23
N LYS A 102 -16.03 5.68 -13.23
CA LYS A 102 -15.40 5.94 -14.53
C LYS A 102 -14.08 6.68 -14.29
N ILE A 103 -13.08 5.96 -13.78
CA ILE A 103 -11.72 6.45 -13.62
C ILE A 103 -11.12 6.29 -15.01
N GLU A 104 -10.94 7.42 -15.69
CA GLU A 104 -10.57 7.48 -17.11
C GLU A 104 -9.14 6.97 -17.38
N ASN A 105 -8.35 6.71 -16.33
CA ASN A 105 -6.96 6.26 -16.42
C ASN A 105 -6.75 4.84 -15.86
N GLU A 106 -5.84 4.06 -16.46
CA GLU A 106 -5.35 2.76 -15.94
C GLU A 106 -4.37 2.97 -14.76
N THR A 107 -4.87 3.51 -13.65
CA THR A 107 -4.10 3.70 -12.42
C THR A 107 -4.04 2.42 -11.61
N LEU A 108 -3.05 2.33 -10.72
CA LEU A 108 -2.95 1.22 -9.77
C LEU A 108 -4.24 1.11 -8.97
N LEU A 109 -4.80 2.23 -8.48
CA LEU A 109 -6.08 2.24 -7.76
C LEU A 109 -7.20 1.57 -8.57
N LYS A 110 -7.35 1.88 -9.85
CA LYS A 110 -8.41 1.30 -10.70
C LYS A 110 -8.27 -0.21 -10.80
N LEU A 111 -7.04 -0.72 -10.98
CA LEU A 111 -6.79 -2.16 -11.03
C LEU A 111 -7.20 -2.84 -9.72
N ILE A 112 -6.87 -2.23 -8.58
CA ILE A 112 -7.25 -2.75 -7.27
C ILE A 112 -8.78 -2.74 -7.12
N ILE A 113 -9.44 -1.61 -7.39
CA ILE A 113 -10.90 -1.47 -7.29
C ILE A 113 -11.61 -2.50 -8.16
N ASN A 114 -11.20 -2.65 -9.43
CA ASN A 114 -11.80 -3.63 -10.34
C ASN A 114 -11.71 -5.07 -9.80
N SER A 115 -10.60 -5.43 -9.14
CA SER A 115 -10.46 -6.76 -8.51
C SER A 115 -11.43 -6.98 -7.33
N LEU A 116 -11.91 -5.90 -6.71
CA LEU A 116 -12.74 -5.91 -5.51
C LEU A 116 -14.23 -5.72 -5.80
N THR A 117 -14.61 -5.05 -6.89
CA THR A 117 -16.01 -4.65 -7.21
C THR A 117 -17.01 -5.81 -7.18
N HIS A 118 -16.57 -7.05 -7.41
CA HIS A 118 -17.45 -8.24 -7.38
C HIS A 118 -17.23 -9.16 -6.19
N GLN A 119 -16.40 -8.75 -5.22
CA GLN A 119 -16.12 -9.54 -4.03
C GLN A 119 -17.16 -9.26 -2.94
N LYS A 120 -17.95 -10.28 -2.57
CA LYS A 120 -18.94 -10.18 -1.49
C LYS A 120 -18.32 -9.80 -0.13
N ASN A 121 -17.05 -10.14 0.07
CA ASN A 121 -16.29 -9.79 1.26
C ASN A 121 -14.93 -9.21 0.85
N TYR A 122 -14.95 -7.96 0.36
CA TYR A 122 -13.74 -7.26 -0.08
C TYR A 122 -12.77 -7.01 1.09
N GLU A 123 -13.28 -6.88 2.33
CA GLU A 123 -12.45 -6.65 3.53
C GLU A 123 -11.54 -7.85 3.84
N ASP A 124 -12.09 -9.06 3.86
CA ASP A 124 -11.26 -10.27 4.02
C ASP A 124 -10.30 -10.47 2.84
N THR A 125 -10.73 -10.09 1.64
CA THR A 125 -9.86 -10.12 0.45
C THR A 125 -8.69 -9.15 0.59
N LEU A 126 -8.92 -7.94 1.09
CA LEU A 126 -7.88 -6.96 1.38
C LEU A 126 -6.93 -7.45 2.46
N LYS A 127 -7.46 -8.02 3.55
CA LYS A 127 -6.64 -8.64 4.60
C LYS A 127 -5.66 -9.67 4.02
N ARG A 128 -6.17 -10.58 3.20
CA ARG A 128 -5.36 -11.63 2.54
C ARG A 128 -4.35 -11.06 1.55
N LYS A 129 -4.72 -10.04 0.77
CA LYS A 129 -3.82 -9.37 -0.19
C LYS A 129 -2.68 -8.65 0.52
N GLY A 130 -2.94 -7.97 1.64
CA GLY A 130 -1.90 -7.31 2.43
C GLY A 130 -0.91 -8.29 3.03
N LEU A 131 -1.40 -9.41 3.58
CA LEU A 131 -0.52 -10.49 4.06
C LEU A 131 0.33 -11.08 2.93
N ARG A 132 -0.28 -11.34 1.76
CA ARG A 132 0.44 -11.86 0.60
C ARG A 132 1.51 -10.89 0.10
N LEU A 133 1.26 -9.57 0.17
CA LEU A 133 2.27 -8.56 -0.15
C LEU A 133 3.43 -8.60 0.83
N ARG A 134 3.14 -8.71 2.14
CA ARG A 134 4.18 -8.85 3.16
C ARG A 134 5.05 -10.08 2.91
N ASP A 135 4.44 -11.24 2.69
CA ASP A 135 5.17 -12.48 2.41
C ASP A 135 6.01 -12.37 1.13
N ASN A 136 5.44 -11.85 0.04
CA ASN A 136 6.17 -11.65 -1.22
C ASN A 136 7.39 -10.72 -1.07
N VAL A 137 7.23 -9.65 -0.30
CA VAL A 137 8.31 -8.69 -0.05
C VAL A 137 9.41 -9.31 0.81
N TYR A 138 9.07 -10.16 1.80
CA TYR A 138 10.06 -10.87 2.61
C TYR A 138 10.80 -11.94 1.83
N ASP A 139 10.10 -12.69 0.97
CA ASP A 139 10.72 -13.67 0.07
C ASP A 139 11.69 -12.99 -0.92
N THR A 140 11.33 -11.81 -1.40
CA THR A 140 12.18 -11.01 -2.31
C THR A 140 13.38 -10.41 -1.58
N GLY A 141 13.20 -9.98 -0.33
CA GLY A 141 14.22 -9.34 0.49
C GLY A 141 14.53 -7.89 0.09
N ILE A 142 15.67 -7.39 0.56
CA ILE A 142 16.14 -6.03 0.27
C ILE A 142 16.57 -5.92 -1.19
N LEU A 143 16.01 -4.93 -1.87
CA LEU A 143 16.34 -4.57 -3.23
C LEU A 143 17.37 -3.42 -3.26
N TYR A 144 18.10 -3.34 -4.36
CA TYR A 144 19.12 -2.31 -4.58
C TYR A 144 18.84 -1.52 -5.86
N GLY A 145 19.13 -0.22 -5.79
CA GLY A 145 19.04 0.70 -6.92
C GLY A 145 17.65 1.30 -7.05
N ARG A 146 17.56 2.62 -6.84
CA ARG A 146 16.29 3.37 -6.72
C ARG A 146 15.25 3.06 -7.80
N ARG A 147 15.63 3.05 -9.08
CA ARG A 147 14.68 2.75 -10.18
C ARG A 147 14.19 1.31 -10.14
N ASN A 148 15.08 0.37 -9.85
CA ASN A 148 14.72 -1.04 -9.75
C ASN A 148 13.79 -1.29 -8.55
N ILE A 149 14.07 -0.66 -7.40
CA ILE A 149 13.22 -0.72 -6.20
C ILE A 149 11.80 -0.26 -6.53
N LEU A 150 11.65 0.95 -7.09
CA LEU A 150 10.32 1.50 -7.40
C LEU A 150 9.57 0.63 -8.41
N ARG A 151 10.24 0.15 -9.45
CA ARG A 151 9.64 -0.75 -10.45
C ARG A 151 9.17 -2.07 -9.83
N LYS A 152 10.04 -2.73 -9.05
CA LYS A 152 9.73 -4.03 -8.45
C LYS A 152 8.61 -3.94 -7.42
N ASN A 153 8.60 -2.87 -6.62
CA ASN A 153 7.55 -2.64 -5.64
C ASN A 153 6.22 -2.30 -6.32
N TYR A 154 6.25 -1.59 -7.45
CA TYR A 154 5.05 -1.41 -8.28
C TYR A 154 4.49 -2.72 -8.81
N GLU A 155 5.35 -3.55 -9.41
CA GLU A 155 4.97 -4.87 -9.94
C GLU A 155 4.37 -5.75 -8.83
N ALA A 156 5.01 -5.81 -7.66
CA ALA A 156 4.53 -6.60 -6.53
C ALA A 156 3.13 -6.18 -6.05
N ILE A 157 2.90 -4.87 -5.85
CA ILE A 157 1.58 -4.37 -5.42
C ILE A 157 0.54 -4.64 -6.51
N ARG A 158 0.85 -4.31 -7.77
CA ARG A 158 -0.07 -4.52 -8.88
C ARG A 158 -0.47 -5.98 -8.98
N ASP A 159 0.49 -6.90 -9.03
CA ASP A 159 0.22 -8.31 -9.30
C ASP A 159 -0.58 -8.96 -8.16
N ILE A 160 -0.30 -8.58 -6.90
CA ILE A 160 -1.01 -9.11 -5.73
C ILE A 160 -2.42 -8.53 -5.62
N PHE A 161 -2.57 -7.24 -5.86
CA PHE A 161 -3.87 -6.60 -5.73
C PHE A 161 -4.74 -6.70 -6.98
N GLN A 162 -4.20 -7.10 -8.13
CA GLN A 162 -4.98 -7.42 -9.33
C GLN A 162 -5.44 -8.88 -9.37
N SER A 163 -4.71 -9.82 -8.76
CA SER A 163 -5.10 -11.24 -8.69
C SER A 163 -6.36 -11.48 -7.86
#